data_AF-A0A8T8SMH6-F1
#
_entry.id   AF-A0A8T8SMH6-F1
#
_cell.length_a   1.000
_cell.length_b   1.000
_cell.length_c   1.000
_cell.angle_alpha   90.00
_cell.angle_beta   90.00
_cell.angle_gamma   90.00
#
_symmetry.space_group_name_H-M   'P 1'
#
loop_
_entity.id
_entity.type
_entity.pdbx_description
1 polymer ?
#
loop_
_entity_poly.entity_id
_entity_poly.type
_entity_poly.pdbx_seq_one_letter_code
_entity_poly.pdbx_strand_id
1 'polypeptide(L)'
;MSKRYGGLDWLLKEHRRLNSSNRVPAVDCFGGSSEVDFGIPSAFPPPLGSSAFPADEAHLRSVLFPNVPISDRLLKWRPGINISATLTLSSGDPLPKSVHLSNAVARTLHAALEPSTRENYGSGIGVFLRFCFDLGLSVTQIFPISEGLLLAFVGTQAGGKARKTVSNYLAALAAWHESWGQPWVRYDLVGRALQGVAKLAPAKQELRPPVQLSDLLAARMTLDVTNSPLHAAVWACALMSFWSVCRLGETTCPSASFFNPSRHITRAAVGSIQSLPDDVQAVGIHLPWTKMTKMDGMTKVLSSQSDLLDPIHSLLWHLDFNSVPSLVPAQTALFSYKVRAGRGWRLTVLSKDTFLSTFADALRKAGRPSLTGHSFRIGAATHYWHQGATVEEIKLLGGWRSDAFRVYLRDEVRGLAPLQQRLGGSGQ
;
A
#
# COMPACT_ATOMS: atom_id res chain seq x y z
N MET A 1 20.19 8.27 35.28
CA MET A 1 20.26 9.05 34.02
C MET A 1 19.53 8.29 32.92
N SER A 2 18.24 8.59 32.72
CA SER A 2 17.39 7.96 31.71
C SER A 2 17.72 8.51 30.33
N LYS A 3 18.26 7.68 29.43
CA LYS A 3 18.47 8.04 28.03
C LYS A 3 17.09 8.15 27.37
N ARG A 4 16.63 9.38 27.09
CA ARG A 4 15.46 9.63 26.24
C ARG A 4 15.79 9.11 24.83
N TYR A 5 15.27 7.95 24.48
CA TYR A 5 15.33 7.44 23.12
C TYR A 5 14.11 7.92 22.33
N GLY A 6 14.37 8.75 21.33
CA GLY A 6 13.64 8.83 20.06
C GLY A 6 12.28 9.52 20.04
N GLY A 7 12.22 10.74 19.47
CA GLY A 7 10.97 11.33 19.01
C GLY A 7 10.55 10.83 17.62
N LEU A 8 9.56 11.47 17.00
CA LEU A 8 8.99 11.13 15.68
C LEU A 8 10.05 10.86 14.58
N ASP A 9 11.17 11.58 14.61
CA ASP A 9 12.26 11.38 13.64
C ASP A 9 13.02 10.06 13.85
N TRP A 10 13.14 9.60 15.11
CA TRP A 10 13.62 8.26 15.41
C TRP A 10 12.61 7.20 15.00
N LEU A 11 11.30 7.38 15.18
CA LEU A 11 10.28 6.45 14.66
C LEU A 11 10.32 6.35 13.14
N LEU A 12 10.47 7.47 12.44
CA LEU A 12 10.62 7.47 10.98
C LEU A 12 11.95 6.84 10.54
N LYS A 13 13.02 7.00 11.33
CA LYS A 13 14.30 6.32 11.14
C LYS A 13 14.23 4.84 11.48
N GLU A 14 13.51 4.42 12.51
CA GLU A 14 13.34 3.04 12.94
C GLU A 14 12.38 2.30 12.01
N HIS A 15 11.31 2.96 11.54
CA HIS A 15 10.49 2.48 10.42
C HIS A 15 11.34 2.30 9.16
N ARG A 16 12.23 3.26 8.84
CA ARG A 16 13.19 3.13 7.74
C ARG A 16 14.27 2.05 8.01
N ARG A 17 14.70 1.86 9.26
CA ARG A 17 15.75 0.92 9.69
C ARG A 17 15.25 -0.52 9.74
N LEU A 18 14.03 -0.75 10.22
CA LEU A 18 13.33 -2.03 10.10
C LEU A 18 13.11 -2.39 8.62
N ASN A 19 12.97 -1.39 7.76
CA ASN A 19 12.94 -1.58 6.31
C ASN A 19 14.33 -1.72 5.65
N SER A 20 15.42 -1.27 6.28
CA SER A 20 16.78 -1.29 5.69
C SER A 20 17.74 -2.34 6.29
N SER A 21 17.47 -2.86 7.49
CA SER A 21 18.39 -3.76 8.23
C SER A 21 18.20 -5.26 7.95
N ASN A 22 17.30 -5.64 7.05
CA ASN A 22 17.25 -7.00 6.52
C ASN A 22 18.01 -7.06 5.19
N ARG A 23 19.22 -7.62 5.20
CA ARG A 23 19.82 -8.29 4.03
C ARG A 23 19.07 -9.61 3.77
N VAL A 24 17.78 -9.50 3.44
CA VAL A 24 16.88 -10.54 2.91
C VAL A 24 15.79 -9.74 2.19
N PRO A 25 15.42 -10.08 0.94
CA PRO A 25 14.87 -9.08 0.04
C PRO A 25 13.50 -8.60 0.55
N ALA A 26 13.40 -7.27 0.70
CA ALA A 26 12.23 -6.61 1.23
C ALA A 26 11.06 -6.82 0.26
N VAL A 27 10.23 -7.82 0.55
CA VAL A 27 8.89 -7.93 -0.01
C VAL A 27 8.13 -6.71 0.52
N ASP A 28 7.94 -5.73 -0.36
CA ASP A 28 6.97 -4.65 -0.18
C ASP A 28 5.59 -5.31 0.01
N CYS A 29 5.22 -5.60 1.26
CA CYS A 29 3.85 -5.93 1.62
C CYS A 29 3.02 -4.64 1.55
N PHE A 30 2.73 -4.21 0.32
CA PHE A 30 1.65 -3.28 0.02
C PHE A 30 0.53 -4.10 -0.62
N GLY A 31 -0.50 -4.39 0.18
CA GLY A 31 -1.81 -4.85 -0.29
C GLY A 31 -2.02 -6.36 -0.24
N GLY A 32 -3.09 -6.75 0.46
CA GLY A 32 -3.59 -8.11 0.54
C GLY A 32 -3.45 -8.72 1.93
N SER A 33 -3.98 -8.05 2.96
CA SER A 33 -4.64 -8.81 4.02
C SER A 33 -5.72 -9.62 3.29
N SER A 34 -5.62 -10.95 3.35
CA SER A 34 -6.70 -11.83 2.95
C SER A 34 -8.03 -11.31 3.51
N GLU A 35 -9.08 -11.41 2.71
CA GLU A 35 -10.44 -10.91 2.92
C GLU A 35 -11.20 -11.54 4.11
N VAL A 36 -10.51 -11.90 5.19
CA VAL A 36 -11.11 -12.61 6.33
C VAL A 36 -11.14 -11.78 7.63
N ASP A 37 -10.51 -10.59 7.68
CA ASP A 37 -10.49 -9.75 8.90
C ASP A 37 -11.33 -8.46 8.81
N PHE A 38 -12.17 -8.29 7.77
CA PHE A 38 -13.04 -7.10 7.62
C PHE A 38 -14.35 -7.16 8.43
N GLY A 39 -14.57 -8.25 9.17
CA GLY A 39 -15.70 -8.40 10.08
C GLY A 39 -15.35 -8.12 11.53
N ILE A 40 -14.96 -6.89 11.89
CA ILE A 40 -15.00 -6.46 13.29
C ILE A 40 -16.18 -5.50 13.48
N PRO A 41 -17.41 -5.99 13.67
CA PRO A 41 -18.51 -5.18 14.14
C PRO A 41 -18.28 -4.83 15.62
N SER A 42 -18.35 -3.53 15.95
CA SER A 42 -18.20 -2.97 17.30
C SER A 42 -16.84 -3.24 17.97
N ALA A 43 -16.22 -2.20 18.53
CA ALA A 43 -14.92 -2.31 19.20
C ALA A 43 -15.04 -3.11 20.52
N PHE A 44 -15.00 -4.45 20.43
CA PHE A 44 -14.97 -5.41 21.55
C PHE A 44 -16.36 -5.80 22.11
N PRO A 45 -17.09 -6.77 21.50
CA PRO A 45 -18.06 -7.54 22.29
C PRO A 45 -17.33 -8.30 23.40
N PRO A 46 -17.93 -8.44 24.61
CA PRO A 46 -17.34 -9.23 25.70
C PRO A 46 -17.07 -10.67 25.23
N PRO A 47 -16.02 -11.34 25.72
CA PRO A 47 -15.76 -12.73 25.37
C PRO A 47 -16.96 -13.62 25.69
N LEU A 48 -17.26 -14.58 24.81
CA LEU A 48 -18.25 -15.62 25.10
C LEU A 48 -17.79 -16.39 26.35
N GLY A 49 -18.57 -16.29 27.44
CA GLY A 49 -18.34 -17.02 28.69
C GLY A 49 -17.60 -16.25 29.80
N SER A 50 -17.23 -14.98 29.59
CA SER A 50 -16.70 -14.11 30.64
C SER A 50 -17.85 -13.37 31.32
N SER A 51 -17.90 -13.39 32.66
CA SER A 51 -18.72 -12.45 33.43
C SER A 51 -18.46 -11.05 32.87
N ALA A 52 -19.50 -10.38 32.36
CA ALA A 52 -19.39 -9.02 31.86
C ALA A 52 -18.53 -8.22 32.84
N PHE A 53 -17.49 -7.55 32.34
CA PHE A 53 -16.69 -6.65 33.17
C PHE A 53 -17.63 -5.76 33.98
N PRO A 54 -17.30 -5.43 35.24
CA PRO A 54 -18.20 -4.60 36.03
C PRO A 54 -18.46 -3.28 35.26
N ALA A 55 -19.64 -2.68 35.48
CA ALA A 55 -20.15 -1.60 34.63
C ALA A 55 -19.21 -0.39 34.53
N ASP A 56 -18.37 -0.19 35.55
CA ASP A 56 -17.30 0.80 35.62
C ASP A 56 -16.20 0.58 34.57
N GLU A 57 -15.74 -0.65 34.38
CA GLU A 57 -14.71 -1.02 33.41
C GLU A 57 -15.25 -0.95 31.98
N ALA A 58 -16.52 -1.35 31.76
CA ALA A 58 -17.17 -1.18 30.46
C ALA A 58 -17.31 0.30 30.08
N HIS A 59 -17.70 1.14 31.04
CA HIS A 59 -17.76 2.59 30.84
C HIS A 59 -16.36 3.15 30.53
N LEU A 60 -15.35 2.78 31.33
CA LEU A 60 -13.96 3.23 31.14
C LEU A 60 -13.43 2.88 29.75
N ARG A 61 -13.68 1.66 29.26
CA ARG A 61 -13.30 1.26 27.90
C ARG A 61 -13.99 2.09 26.83
N SER A 62 -15.28 2.38 26.98
CA SER A 62 -16.00 3.21 26.01
C SER A 62 -15.44 4.63 25.92
N VAL A 63 -14.94 5.16 27.04
CA VAL A 63 -14.32 6.49 27.13
C VAL A 63 -12.93 6.50 26.52
N LEU A 64 -12.10 5.48 26.79
CA LEU A 64 -10.72 5.41 26.30
C LEU A 64 -10.61 4.92 24.86
N PHE A 65 -11.54 4.06 24.42
CA PHE A 65 -11.54 3.39 23.11
C PHE A 65 -12.88 3.59 22.40
N PRO A 66 -13.28 4.85 22.12
CA PRO A 66 -14.56 5.14 21.49
C PRO A 66 -14.67 4.47 20.12
N ASN A 67 -15.90 4.21 19.68
CA ASN A 67 -16.17 3.65 18.36
C ASN A 67 -15.83 4.67 17.27
N VAL A 68 -14.65 4.51 16.67
CA VAL A 68 -14.10 5.40 15.64
C VAL A 68 -13.54 4.57 14.48
N PRO A 69 -13.43 5.15 13.27
CA PRO A 69 -12.77 4.48 12.15
C PRO A 69 -11.37 3.99 12.51
N ILE A 70 -10.93 2.88 11.92
CA ILE A 70 -9.61 2.29 12.18
C ILE A 70 -8.50 3.33 12.00
N SER A 71 -8.59 4.15 10.94
CA SER A 71 -7.65 5.23 10.63
C SER A 71 -7.57 6.36 11.67
N ASP A 72 -8.49 6.40 12.64
CA ASP A 72 -8.51 7.42 13.69
C ASP A 72 -8.05 6.91 15.05
N ARG A 73 -7.97 5.59 15.24
CA ARG A 73 -7.67 4.97 16.54
C ARG A 73 -6.35 5.48 17.14
N LEU A 74 -5.32 5.65 16.32
CA LEU A 74 -4.00 6.15 16.76
C LEU A 74 -4.08 7.45 17.58
N LEU A 75 -4.94 8.39 17.17
CA LEU A 75 -5.06 9.73 17.77
C LEU A 75 -6.32 9.90 18.63
N LYS A 76 -7.25 8.96 18.60
CA LYS A 76 -8.50 9.03 19.38
C LYS A 76 -8.57 8.02 20.52
N TRP A 77 -7.83 6.93 20.47
CA TRP A 77 -7.76 5.96 21.56
C TRP A 77 -6.66 6.35 22.55
N ARG A 78 -6.95 6.27 23.84
CA ARG A 78 -6.03 6.72 24.91
C ARG A 78 -5.22 5.54 25.47
N PRO A 79 -3.88 5.60 25.46
CA PRO A 79 -3.04 4.52 25.99
C PRO A 79 -2.91 4.57 27.54
N GLY A 80 -4.04 4.73 28.26
CA GLY A 80 -4.08 4.79 29.73
C GLY A 80 -5.10 5.77 30.30
N ILE A 81 -5.34 5.69 31.61
CA ILE A 81 -6.48 6.32 32.31
C ILE A 81 -6.26 7.82 32.55
N ASN A 82 -5.10 8.18 33.11
CA ASN A 82 -4.77 9.55 33.49
C ASN A 82 -3.99 10.31 32.41
N ILE A 83 -4.16 9.91 31.15
CA ILE A 83 -3.47 10.53 30.02
C ILE A 83 -4.39 11.54 29.37
N SER A 84 -3.89 12.77 29.26
CA SER A 84 -4.52 13.81 28.46
C SER A 84 -3.60 14.19 27.31
N ALA A 85 -4.17 14.42 26.13
CA ALA A 85 -3.47 15.03 24.98
C ALA A 85 -3.19 16.54 25.21
N THR A 86 -3.02 16.95 26.48
CA THR A 86 -2.80 18.34 26.83
C THR A 86 -1.41 18.73 26.38
N LEU A 87 -1.33 19.72 25.49
CA LEU A 87 -0.09 20.37 25.14
C LEU A 87 0.48 21.02 26.40
N THR A 88 1.76 20.84 26.68
CA THR A 88 2.43 21.41 27.86
C THR A 88 3.51 22.39 27.46
N LEU A 89 3.67 23.47 28.21
CA LEU A 89 4.80 24.39 28.11
C LEU A 89 6.07 23.75 28.70
N SER A 90 7.23 24.38 28.47
CA SER A 90 8.49 23.96 29.10
C SER A 90 8.47 24.01 30.62
N SER A 91 7.59 24.83 31.22
CA SER A 91 7.33 24.87 32.66
C SER A 91 6.59 23.62 33.18
N GLY A 92 6.02 22.80 32.31
CA GLY A 92 5.12 21.69 32.66
C GLY A 92 3.65 22.12 32.75
N ASP A 93 3.36 23.41 32.68
CA ASP A 93 1.99 23.92 32.71
C ASP A 93 1.23 23.53 31.44
N PRO A 94 -0.09 23.25 31.57
CA PRO A 94 -0.91 23.01 30.40
C PRO A 94 -1.00 24.30 29.55
N LEU A 95 -0.86 24.15 28.24
CA LEU A 95 -1.18 25.20 27.29
C LEU A 95 -2.64 25.65 27.52
N PRO A 96 -2.97 26.94 27.39
CA PRO A 96 -4.34 27.40 27.52
C PRO A 96 -5.28 26.60 26.61
N LYS A 97 -6.38 26.10 27.19
CA LYS A 97 -7.35 25.28 26.46
C LYS A 97 -7.92 26.09 25.30
N SER A 98 -7.51 25.75 24.09
CA SER A 98 -8.00 26.35 22.86
C SER A 98 -8.45 25.25 21.91
N VAL A 99 -9.75 25.24 21.59
CA VAL A 99 -10.33 24.30 20.63
C VAL A 99 -9.63 24.42 19.27
N HIS A 100 -9.24 25.64 18.88
CA HIS A 100 -8.53 25.88 17.64
C HIS A 100 -7.14 25.20 17.63
N LEU A 101 -6.36 25.36 18.70
CA LEU A 101 -5.03 24.73 18.80
C LEU A 101 -5.12 23.21 18.83
N SER A 102 -6.03 22.65 19.63
CA SER A 102 -6.25 21.21 19.68
C SER A 102 -6.63 20.64 18.31
N ASN A 103 -7.52 21.31 17.58
CA ASN A 103 -7.90 20.91 16.23
C ASN A 103 -6.75 21.05 15.23
N ALA A 104 -5.94 22.11 15.32
CA ALA A 104 -4.79 22.33 14.46
C ALA A 104 -3.72 21.25 14.67
N VAL A 105 -3.41 20.91 15.92
CA VAL A 105 -2.47 19.83 16.25
C VAL A 105 -3.00 18.48 15.76
N ALA A 106 -4.26 18.15 16.07
CA ALA A 106 -4.86 16.90 15.60
C ALA A 106 -4.82 16.78 14.08
N ARG A 107 -5.19 17.84 13.34
CA ARG A 107 -5.09 17.88 11.87
C ARG A 107 -3.67 17.66 11.37
N THR A 108 -2.69 18.28 12.02
CA THR A 108 -1.27 18.21 11.61
C THR A 108 -0.71 16.81 11.86
N LEU A 109 -0.98 16.21 13.02
CA LEU A 109 -0.59 14.83 13.33
C LEU A 109 -1.29 13.82 12.40
N HIS A 110 -2.58 14.05 12.08
CA HIS A 110 -3.29 13.22 11.10
C HIS A 110 -2.68 13.31 9.70
N ALA A 111 -2.21 14.49 9.28
CA ALA A 111 -1.60 14.70 7.97
C ALA A 111 -0.15 14.16 7.89
N ALA A 112 0.52 13.96 9.02
CA ALA A 112 1.88 13.44 9.08
C ALA A 112 2.00 11.97 8.62
N LEU A 113 0.89 11.22 8.64
CA LEU A 113 0.82 9.82 8.23
C LEU A 113 -0.13 9.64 7.04
N GLU A 114 0.28 8.83 6.07
CA GLU A 114 -0.60 8.43 4.96
C GLU A 114 -1.83 7.66 5.51
N PRO A 115 -3.01 7.78 4.87
CA PRO A 115 -4.23 7.12 5.34
C PRO A 115 -4.07 5.61 5.58
N SER A 116 -3.41 4.91 4.67
CA SER A 116 -3.12 3.47 4.82
C SER A 116 -2.20 3.15 6.00
N THR A 117 -1.25 4.03 6.32
CA THR A 117 -0.40 3.87 7.52
C THR A 117 -1.22 4.02 8.79
N ARG A 118 -2.15 4.99 8.82
CA ARG A 118 -3.06 5.18 9.95
C ARG A 118 -3.98 3.99 10.16
N GLU A 119 -4.52 3.41 9.09
CA GLU A 119 -5.32 2.19 9.15
C GLU A 119 -4.50 1.00 9.67
N ASN A 120 -3.28 0.81 9.16
CA ASN A 120 -2.40 -0.25 9.63
C ASN A 120 -2.07 -0.11 11.12
N TYR A 121 -1.77 1.10 11.59
CA TYR A 121 -1.49 1.34 13.00
C TYR A 121 -2.74 1.16 13.87
N GLY A 122 -3.88 1.73 13.47
CA GLY A 122 -5.14 1.53 14.18
C GLY A 122 -5.59 0.08 14.25
N SER A 123 -5.31 -0.72 13.22
CA SER A 123 -5.53 -2.16 13.23
C SER A 123 -4.60 -2.85 14.23
N GLY A 124 -3.30 -2.56 14.21
CA GLY A 124 -2.33 -3.12 15.15
C GLY A 124 -2.65 -2.82 16.62
N ILE A 125 -3.09 -1.60 16.93
CA ILE A 125 -3.56 -1.23 18.27
C ILE A 125 -4.79 -2.06 18.66
N GLY A 126 -5.75 -2.21 17.73
CA GLY A 126 -6.94 -3.03 17.95
C GLY A 126 -6.62 -4.50 18.24
N VAL A 127 -5.67 -5.09 17.52
CA VAL A 127 -5.22 -6.47 17.73
C VAL A 127 -4.62 -6.66 19.13
N PHE A 128 -3.78 -5.72 19.58
CA PHE A 128 -3.20 -5.77 20.92
C PHE A 128 -4.27 -5.64 22.03
N LEU A 129 -5.16 -4.66 21.92
CA LEU A 129 -6.23 -4.47 22.91
C LEU A 129 -7.20 -5.66 22.93
N ARG A 130 -7.49 -6.26 21.77
CA ARG A 130 -8.29 -7.48 21.69
C ARG A 130 -7.66 -8.60 22.50
N PHE A 131 -6.36 -8.84 22.29
CA PHE A 131 -5.59 -9.82 23.05
C PHE A 131 -5.69 -9.58 24.57
N CYS A 132 -5.53 -8.33 25.03
CA CYS A 132 -5.63 -8.01 26.46
C CYS A 132 -7.03 -8.27 27.03
N PHE A 133 -8.07 -7.89 26.30
CA PHE A 133 -9.45 -8.06 26.76
C PHE A 133 -9.92 -9.51 26.71
N ASP A 134 -9.46 -10.30 25.73
CA ASP A 134 -9.71 -11.74 25.67
C ASP A 134 -9.05 -12.48 26.84
N LEU A 135 -7.95 -11.96 27.40
CA LEU A 135 -7.34 -12.44 28.65
C LEU A 135 -8.06 -11.98 29.92
N GLY A 136 -9.15 -11.21 29.82
CA GLY A 136 -9.87 -10.71 30.99
C GLY A 136 -9.20 -9.53 31.69
N LEU A 137 -8.21 -8.87 31.08
CA LEU A 137 -7.47 -7.78 31.72
C LEU A 137 -8.30 -6.48 31.74
N SER A 138 -8.32 -5.81 32.89
CA SER A 138 -8.87 -4.45 33.02
C SER A 138 -7.91 -3.39 32.44
N VAL A 139 -8.42 -2.20 32.15
CA VAL A 139 -7.57 -1.08 31.71
C VAL A 139 -6.45 -0.77 32.70
N THR A 140 -6.73 -0.83 34.01
CA THR A 140 -5.75 -0.62 35.08
C THR A 140 -4.64 -1.67 35.10
N GLN A 141 -4.90 -2.87 34.60
CA GLN A 141 -3.91 -3.94 34.47
C GLN A 141 -3.11 -3.86 33.15
N ILE A 142 -3.67 -3.22 32.11
CA ILE A 142 -3.00 -3.07 30.80
C ILE A 142 -1.97 -1.94 30.84
N PHE A 143 -2.29 -0.82 31.50
CA PHE A 143 -1.47 0.40 31.47
C PHE A 143 -0.80 0.70 32.82
N PRO A 144 0.50 1.05 32.82
CA PRO A 144 1.42 1.07 31.69
C PRO A 144 1.73 -0.34 31.15
N ILE A 145 1.99 -0.46 29.84
CA ILE A 145 2.26 -1.76 29.23
C ILE A 145 3.59 -2.32 29.76
N SER A 146 3.51 -3.47 30.45
CA SER A 146 4.67 -4.14 31.04
C SER A 146 5.44 -5.00 30.02
N GLU A 147 6.70 -5.32 30.34
CA GLU A 147 7.51 -6.27 29.56
C GLU A 147 6.81 -7.62 29.42
N GLY A 148 6.25 -8.14 30.52
CA GLY A 148 5.55 -9.43 30.54
C GLY A 148 4.34 -9.45 29.61
N LEU A 149 3.56 -8.37 29.56
CA LEU A 149 2.39 -8.26 28.68
C LEU A 149 2.79 -8.20 27.21
N LEU A 150 3.82 -7.42 26.85
CA LEU A 150 4.34 -7.41 25.47
C LEU A 150 4.95 -8.75 25.07
N LEU A 151 5.66 -9.40 25.99
CA LEU A 151 6.26 -10.70 25.75
C LEU A 151 5.18 -11.75 25.48
N ALA A 152 4.12 -11.77 26.30
CA ALA A 152 2.97 -12.64 26.09
C ALA A 152 2.30 -12.34 24.74
N PHE A 153 2.05 -11.06 24.43
CA PHE A 153 1.46 -10.66 23.15
C PHE A 153 2.30 -11.12 21.96
N VAL A 154 3.62 -10.92 21.97
CA VAL A 154 4.49 -11.37 20.88
C VAL A 154 4.58 -12.89 20.81
N GLY A 155 4.63 -13.56 21.97
CA GLY A 155 4.70 -15.01 22.08
C GLY A 155 3.49 -15.71 21.47
N THR A 156 2.26 -15.20 21.70
CA THR A 156 1.03 -15.78 21.14
C THR A 156 0.93 -15.66 19.62
N GLN A 157 1.74 -14.81 18.98
CA GLN A 157 1.78 -14.71 17.52
C GLN A 157 2.71 -15.75 16.86
N ALA A 158 3.56 -16.43 17.63
CA ALA A 158 4.45 -17.47 17.10
C ALA A 158 3.65 -18.61 16.48
N GLY A 159 4.11 -19.20 15.38
CA GLY A 159 3.36 -20.21 14.62
C GLY A 159 2.27 -19.62 13.72
N GLY A 160 1.63 -18.52 14.11
CA GLY A 160 0.49 -17.94 13.38
C GLY A 160 0.83 -16.76 12.45
N LYS A 161 1.84 -15.96 12.79
CA LYS A 161 2.19 -14.74 12.03
C LYS A 161 3.67 -14.66 11.70
N ALA A 162 3.98 -14.03 10.57
CA ALA A 162 5.36 -13.69 10.24
C ALA A 162 5.91 -12.60 11.17
N ARG A 163 7.21 -12.65 11.47
CA ARG A 163 7.90 -11.64 12.29
C ARG A 163 7.62 -10.19 11.84
N LYS A 164 7.53 -9.96 10.53
CA LYS A 164 7.25 -8.63 9.96
C LYS A 164 5.90 -8.08 10.44
N THR A 165 4.86 -8.91 10.45
CA THR A 165 3.53 -8.54 10.94
C THR A 165 3.56 -8.15 12.41
N VAL A 166 4.19 -8.97 13.25
CA VAL A 166 4.30 -8.69 14.69
C VAL A 166 5.14 -7.45 14.96
N SER A 167 6.19 -7.22 14.16
CA SER A 167 7.01 -6.00 14.24
C SER A 167 6.20 -4.75 13.87
N ASN A 168 5.26 -4.85 12.91
CA ASN A 168 4.34 -3.76 12.58
C ASN A 168 3.35 -3.48 13.71
N TYR A 169 2.87 -4.50 14.44
CA TYR A 169 2.04 -4.28 15.62
C TYR A 169 2.81 -3.51 16.70
N LEU A 170 4.06 -3.90 16.99
CA LEU A 170 4.89 -3.16 17.96
C LEU A 170 5.18 -1.72 17.50
N ALA A 171 5.40 -1.51 16.20
CA ALA A 171 5.58 -0.16 15.65
C ALA A 171 4.30 0.69 15.78
N ALA A 172 3.12 0.08 15.63
CA ALA A 172 1.84 0.74 15.85
C ALA A 172 1.68 1.13 17.33
N LEU A 173 2.02 0.24 18.26
CA LEU A 173 1.97 0.54 19.70
C LEU A 173 2.97 1.64 20.10
N ALA A 174 4.18 1.63 19.54
CA ALA A 174 5.16 2.69 19.73
C ALA A 174 4.63 4.05 19.26
N ALA A 175 4.16 4.11 18.01
CA ALA A 175 3.57 5.32 17.44
C ALA A 175 2.35 5.79 18.24
N TRP A 176 1.56 4.86 18.78
CA TRP A 176 0.42 5.17 19.63
C TRP A 176 0.83 5.85 20.92
N HIS A 177 1.79 5.29 21.66
CA HIS A 177 2.26 5.90 22.91
C HIS A 177 2.90 7.26 22.65
N GLU A 178 3.76 7.36 21.64
CA GLU A 178 4.45 8.59 21.29
C GLU A 178 3.49 9.72 20.85
N SER A 179 2.43 9.39 20.10
CA SER A 179 1.42 10.37 19.68
C SER A 179 0.65 10.98 20.85
N TRP A 180 0.64 10.29 22.00
CA TRP A 180 0.03 10.74 23.25
C TRP A 180 1.06 11.21 24.30
N GLY A 181 2.31 11.44 23.87
CA GLY A 181 3.39 11.90 24.75
C GLY A 181 3.78 10.89 25.83
N GLN A 182 3.43 9.61 25.66
CA GLN A 182 3.76 8.56 26.62
C GLN A 182 5.09 7.90 26.30
N PRO A 183 5.86 7.49 27.32
CA PRO A 183 7.09 6.75 27.10
C PRO A 183 6.77 5.37 26.47
N TRP A 184 7.57 4.99 25.49
CA TRP A 184 7.55 3.65 24.90
C TRP A 184 8.87 2.94 25.19
N VAL A 185 8.79 1.69 25.66
CA VAL A 185 9.96 0.85 25.92
C VAL A 185 9.84 -0.44 25.13
N ARG A 186 10.82 -0.68 24.26
CA ARG A 186 10.99 -1.98 23.60
C ARG A 186 12.01 -2.79 24.39
N TYR A 187 11.52 -3.72 25.19
CA TYR A 187 12.36 -4.56 26.04
C TYR A 187 13.18 -5.59 25.24
N ASP A 188 14.36 -5.95 25.74
CA ASP A 188 15.28 -6.87 25.06
C ASP A 188 14.70 -8.28 24.90
N LEU A 189 13.95 -8.78 25.89
CA LEU A 189 13.28 -10.09 25.79
C LEU A 189 12.21 -10.10 24.70
N VAL A 190 11.49 -9.00 24.50
CA VAL A 190 10.55 -8.84 23.38
C VAL A 190 11.30 -8.89 22.05
N GLY A 191 12.50 -8.31 21.99
CA GLY A 191 13.42 -8.43 20.85
C GLY A 191 13.80 -9.88 20.56
N ARG A 192 14.15 -10.67 21.59
CA ARG A 192 14.44 -12.10 21.46
C ARG A 192 13.21 -12.91 21.05
N ALA A 193 12.05 -12.62 21.63
CA ALA A 193 10.80 -13.29 21.27
C ALA A 193 10.45 -13.10 19.80
N LEU A 194 10.68 -11.93 19.21
CA LEU A 194 10.53 -11.72 17.77
C LEU A 194 11.46 -12.58 16.92
N GLN A 195 12.66 -12.90 17.42
CA GLN A 195 13.54 -13.87 16.75
C GLN A 195 12.93 -15.28 16.81
N GLY A 196 12.34 -15.66 17.96
CA GLY A 196 11.54 -16.87 18.10
C GLY A 196 10.38 -16.93 17.12
N VAL A 197 9.58 -15.86 17.01
CA VAL A 197 8.48 -15.73 16.03
C VAL A 197 8.97 -15.93 14.60
N ALA A 198 10.16 -15.43 14.23
CA ALA A 198 10.70 -15.68 12.90
C ALA A 198 11.05 -17.15 12.65
N LYS A 199 11.60 -17.84 13.66
CA LYS A 199 11.98 -19.26 13.54
C LYS A 199 10.76 -20.18 13.53
N LEU A 200 9.72 -19.81 14.27
CA LEU A 200 8.46 -20.53 14.36
C LEU A 200 7.43 -20.05 13.33
N ALA A 201 7.81 -19.16 12.40
CA ALA A 201 6.88 -18.66 11.41
C ALA A 201 6.39 -19.80 10.51
N PRO A 202 5.13 -19.73 10.02
CA PRO A 202 4.64 -20.69 9.05
C PRO A 202 5.49 -20.63 7.78
N ALA A 203 5.37 -21.67 6.95
CA ALA A 203 6.00 -21.69 5.63
C ALA A 203 5.70 -20.39 4.88
N LYS A 204 6.71 -19.86 4.19
CA LYS A 204 6.54 -18.64 3.40
C LYS A 204 5.46 -18.90 2.37
N GLN A 205 4.50 -17.97 2.30
CA GLN A 205 3.51 -17.99 1.24
C GLN A 205 4.20 -17.93 -0.12
N GLU A 206 3.59 -18.59 -1.10
CA GLU A 206 4.02 -18.50 -2.47
C GLU A 206 4.05 -17.04 -2.92
N LEU A 207 5.04 -16.76 -3.76
CA LEU A 207 5.22 -15.43 -4.30
C LEU A 207 4.11 -15.16 -5.30
N ARG A 208 3.54 -13.95 -5.26
CA ARG A 208 2.50 -13.55 -6.20
C ARG A 208 2.99 -13.77 -7.64
N PRO A 209 2.18 -14.40 -8.51
CA PRO A 209 2.59 -14.66 -9.88
C PRO A 209 2.78 -13.35 -10.66
N PRO A 210 3.78 -13.28 -11.56
CA PRO A 210 3.93 -12.18 -12.50
C PRO A 210 2.80 -12.21 -13.55
N VAL A 211 2.34 -11.04 -13.99
CA VAL A 211 1.61 -10.95 -15.28
C VAL A 211 2.59 -11.30 -16.40
N GLN A 212 2.23 -12.22 -17.27
CA GLN A 212 3.00 -12.58 -18.47
C GLN A 212 2.37 -11.96 -19.72
N LEU A 213 3.14 -11.86 -20.81
CA LEU A 213 2.59 -11.42 -22.10
C LEU A 213 1.44 -12.31 -22.57
N SER A 214 1.49 -13.62 -22.29
CA SER A 214 0.41 -14.55 -22.59
C SER A 214 -0.89 -14.25 -21.82
N ASP A 215 -0.79 -13.70 -20.61
CA ASP A 215 -1.96 -13.28 -19.84
C ASP A 215 -2.58 -12.02 -20.45
N LEU A 216 -1.74 -11.06 -20.88
CA LEU A 216 -2.19 -9.85 -21.58
C LEU A 216 -2.87 -10.21 -22.91
N LEU A 217 -2.27 -11.09 -23.70
CA LEU A 217 -2.87 -11.57 -24.95
C LEU A 217 -4.20 -12.29 -24.71
N ALA A 218 -4.26 -13.17 -23.72
CA ALA A 218 -5.50 -13.86 -23.35
C ALA A 218 -6.60 -12.88 -22.91
N ALA A 219 -6.26 -11.87 -22.10
CA ALA A 219 -7.18 -10.81 -21.73
C ALA A 219 -7.64 -10.00 -22.96
N ARG A 220 -6.73 -9.67 -23.89
CA ARG A 220 -7.06 -8.93 -25.11
C ARG A 220 -8.02 -9.68 -26.04
N MET A 221 -7.94 -11.01 -26.09
CA MET A 221 -8.85 -11.85 -26.87
C MET A 221 -10.26 -11.95 -26.27
N THR A 222 -10.42 -11.67 -24.98
CA THR A 222 -11.70 -11.79 -24.27
C THR A 222 -12.36 -10.44 -23.99
N LEU A 223 -11.58 -9.36 -23.91
CA LEU A 223 -12.07 -7.99 -23.76
C LEU A 223 -12.61 -7.44 -25.09
N ASP A 224 -13.87 -7.03 -25.09
CA ASP A 224 -14.49 -6.25 -26.17
C ASP A 224 -14.00 -4.78 -26.17
N VAL A 225 -12.73 -4.57 -26.53
CA VAL A 225 -12.07 -3.25 -26.56
C VAL A 225 -12.70 -2.30 -27.59
N THR A 226 -13.33 -2.83 -28.62
CA THR A 226 -13.91 -2.05 -29.72
C THR A 226 -15.24 -1.42 -29.34
N ASN A 227 -16.10 -2.13 -28.60
CA ASN A 227 -17.46 -1.65 -28.33
C ASN A 227 -17.72 -1.31 -26.86
N SER A 228 -16.90 -1.80 -25.92
CA SER A 228 -17.07 -1.52 -24.48
C SER A 228 -16.13 -0.40 -24.00
N PRO A 229 -16.68 0.77 -23.61
CA PRO A 229 -15.90 1.89 -23.05
C PRO A 229 -15.01 1.48 -21.86
N LEU A 230 -15.56 0.62 -20.99
CA LEU A 230 -14.85 0.09 -19.82
C LEU A 230 -13.70 -0.83 -20.23
N HIS A 231 -13.92 -1.75 -21.18
CA HIS A 231 -12.88 -2.68 -21.62
C HIS A 231 -11.72 -1.95 -22.31
N ALA A 232 -12.01 -0.92 -23.12
CA ALA A 232 -10.98 -0.08 -23.71
C ALA A 232 -10.11 0.62 -22.65
N ALA A 233 -10.75 1.16 -21.60
CA ALA A 233 -10.04 1.80 -20.50
C ALA A 233 -9.21 0.79 -19.68
N VAL A 234 -9.75 -0.39 -19.40
CA VAL A 234 -9.03 -1.47 -18.70
C VAL A 234 -7.84 -1.96 -19.52
N TRP A 235 -8.01 -2.14 -20.83
CA TRP A 235 -6.94 -2.59 -21.71
C TRP A 235 -5.79 -1.58 -21.80
N ALA A 236 -6.11 -0.31 -22.04
CA ALA A 236 -5.11 0.76 -22.08
C ALA A 236 -4.41 0.92 -20.72
N CYS A 237 -5.15 0.82 -19.61
CA CYS A 237 -4.59 0.85 -18.27
C CYS A 237 -3.66 -0.35 -17.99
N ALA A 238 -4.03 -1.55 -18.45
CA ALA A 238 -3.24 -2.76 -18.28
C ALA A 238 -1.89 -2.65 -19.02
N LEU A 239 -1.91 -2.21 -20.28
CA LEU A 239 -0.68 -2.03 -21.07
C LEU A 239 0.20 -0.93 -20.53
N MET A 240 -0.36 0.23 -20.15
CA MET A 240 0.43 1.28 -19.48
C MET A 240 1.04 0.76 -18.18
N SER A 241 0.26 0.06 -17.35
CA SER A 241 0.74 -0.44 -16.07
C SER A 241 1.88 -1.45 -16.23
N PHE A 242 1.80 -2.30 -17.24
CA PHE A 242 2.84 -3.26 -17.55
C PHE A 242 4.07 -2.57 -18.14
N TRP A 243 3.97 -1.92 -19.31
CA TRP A 243 5.12 -1.40 -20.04
C TRP A 243 5.84 -0.26 -19.31
N SER A 244 5.15 0.56 -18.51
CA SER A 244 5.81 1.59 -17.68
C SER A 244 6.20 1.12 -16.27
N VAL A 245 6.06 -0.18 -15.97
CA VAL A 245 6.41 -0.78 -14.66
C VAL A 245 5.70 -0.06 -13.49
N CYS A 246 4.47 0.39 -13.72
CA CYS A 246 3.70 1.13 -12.73
C CYS A 246 3.13 0.19 -11.67
N ARG A 247 2.97 0.70 -10.44
CA ARG A 247 2.01 0.08 -9.51
C ARG A 247 0.62 0.38 -10.04
N LEU A 248 -0.30 -0.58 -9.93
CA LEU A 248 -1.67 -0.34 -10.40
C LEU A 248 -2.35 0.87 -9.72
N GLY A 249 -1.99 1.19 -8.47
CA GLY A 249 -2.49 2.39 -7.79
C GLY A 249 -1.95 3.72 -8.33
N GLU A 250 -0.93 3.70 -9.20
CA GLU A 250 -0.41 4.88 -9.92
C GLU A 250 -1.23 5.16 -11.19
N THR A 251 -1.93 4.15 -11.72
CA THR A 251 -2.73 4.21 -12.96
C THR A 251 -4.24 4.09 -12.72
N THR A 252 -4.69 3.86 -11.48
CA THR A 252 -6.12 3.73 -11.12
C THR A 252 -6.48 4.59 -9.90
N CYS A 253 -7.78 4.82 -9.70
CA CYS A 253 -8.28 5.54 -8.52
C CYS A 253 -8.72 4.57 -7.40
N PRO A 254 -8.73 4.99 -6.12
CA PRO A 254 -9.24 4.18 -5.00
C PRO A 254 -10.70 3.74 -5.17
N SER A 255 -11.56 4.59 -5.72
CA SER A 255 -12.96 4.28 -6.02
C SER A 255 -13.44 5.07 -7.23
N ALA A 256 -14.60 4.68 -7.79
CA ALA A 256 -15.22 5.41 -8.89
C ALA A 256 -15.74 6.81 -8.49
N SER A 257 -15.85 7.08 -7.19
CA SER A 257 -16.32 8.36 -6.62
C SER A 257 -15.20 9.23 -6.07
N PHE A 258 -13.94 8.76 -6.09
CA PHE A 258 -12.81 9.47 -5.51
C PHE A 258 -11.70 9.72 -6.52
N PHE A 259 -11.50 10.98 -6.87
CA PHE A 259 -10.45 11.43 -7.76
C PHE A 259 -9.84 12.74 -7.25
N ASN A 260 -8.51 12.83 -7.29
CA ASN A 260 -7.76 14.02 -6.89
C ASN A 260 -6.64 14.26 -7.93
N PRO A 261 -6.73 15.32 -8.76
CA PRO A 261 -5.72 15.64 -9.77
C PRO A 261 -4.28 15.79 -9.24
N SER A 262 -4.12 16.17 -7.96
CA SER A 262 -2.81 16.30 -7.32
C SER A 262 -2.19 14.95 -6.94
N ARG A 263 -2.95 13.85 -7.02
CA ARG A 263 -2.47 12.50 -6.67
C ARG A 263 -2.69 11.45 -7.74
N HIS A 264 -3.68 11.64 -8.61
CA HIS A 264 -4.04 10.68 -9.64
C HIS A 264 -3.76 11.28 -11.02
N ILE A 265 -3.21 10.45 -11.89
CA ILE A 265 -2.84 10.82 -13.25
C ILE A 265 -4.04 11.35 -14.06
N THR A 266 -3.82 12.44 -14.79
CA THR A 266 -4.86 13.11 -15.59
C THR A 266 -4.59 12.97 -17.08
N ARG A 267 -5.57 13.29 -17.92
CA ARG A 267 -5.35 13.32 -19.38
C ARG A 267 -4.36 14.39 -19.81
N ALA A 268 -4.28 15.50 -19.08
CA ALA A 268 -3.30 16.56 -19.35
C ALA A 268 -1.85 16.13 -19.07
N ALA A 269 -1.64 15.01 -18.37
CA ALA A 269 -0.31 14.50 -18.08
C ALA A 269 0.33 13.72 -19.24
N VAL A 270 -0.44 13.42 -20.29
CA VAL A 270 0.06 12.74 -21.50
C VAL A 270 0.78 13.78 -22.37
N GLY A 271 2.08 13.61 -22.55
CA GLY A 271 2.88 14.46 -23.42
C GLY A 271 2.60 14.22 -24.91
N SER A 272 3.23 15.03 -25.75
CA SER A 272 3.22 14.80 -27.19
C SER A 272 3.93 13.49 -27.54
N ILE A 273 3.35 12.75 -28.48
CA ILE A 273 4.00 11.57 -29.06
C ILE A 273 5.19 12.04 -29.90
N GLN A 274 6.32 11.39 -29.73
CA GLN A 274 7.57 11.65 -30.42
C GLN A 274 7.90 10.47 -31.32
N SER A 275 8.21 10.75 -32.58
CA SER A 275 8.83 9.79 -33.49
C SER A 275 10.34 9.76 -33.21
N LEU A 276 10.85 8.59 -32.84
CA LEU A 276 12.27 8.31 -32.63
C LEU A 276 12.83 7.53 -33.84
N PRO A 277 14.16 7.32 -33.93
CA PRO A 277 14.73 6.42 -34.92
C PRO A 277 14.08 5.04 -34.92
N ASP A 278 14.21 4.32 -36.04
CA ASP A 278 13.62 2.99 -36.26
C ASP A 278 12.08 2.95 -36.18
N ASP A 279 11.43 4.05 -36.56
CA ASP A 279 9.96 4.24 -36.55
C ASP A 279 9.30 4.00 -35.17
N VAL A 280 10.09 4.10 -34.08
CA VAL A 280 9.58 3.95 -32.72
C VAL A 280 8.81 5.21 -32.31
N GLN A 281 7.55 5.04 -31.94
CA GLN A 281 6.77 6.10 -31.29
C GLN A 281 7.00 6.03 -29.78
N ALA A 282 7.12 7.18 -29.12
CA ALA A 282 7.25 7.25 -27.67
C ALA A 282 6.46 8.40 -27.07
N VAL A 283 6.01 8.23 -25.82
CA VAL A 283 5.30 9.28 -25.08
C VAL A 283 5.72 9.27 -23.61
N GLY A 284 6.00 10.47 -23.09
CA GLY A 284 6.18 10.71 -21.67
C GLY A 284 4.84 11.00 -20.99
N ILE A 285 4.56 10.34 -19.87
CA ILE A 285 3.34 10.54 -19.08
C ILE A 285 3.72 10.84 -17.63
N HIS A 286 3.37 12.02 -17.14
CA HIS A 286 3.78 12.46 -15.80
C HIS A 286 2.81 12.00 -14.70
N LEU A 287 3.29 11.18 -13.77
CA LEU A 287 2.55 10.83 -12.55
C LEU A 287 2.67 12.00 -11.55
N PRO A 288 1.58 12.63 -11.11
CA PRO A 288 1.64 13.78 -10.19
C PRO A 288 2.07 13.39 -8.78
N TRP A 289 1.98 12.10 -8.44
CA TRP A 289 2.41 11.60 -7.14
C TRP A 289 2.97 10.18 -7.22
N THR A 290 4.04 9.92 -6.47
CA THR A 290 4.47 8.55 -6.17
C THR A 290 4.83 8.40 -4.70
N LYS A 291 4.86 7.16 -4.20
CA LYS A 291 5.31 6.89 -2.81
C LYS A 291 6.72 7.42 -2.54
N MET A 292 7.60 7.39 -3.54
CA MET A 292 9.02 7.69 -3.39
C MET A 292 9.34 9.16 -3.58
N THR A 293 8.66 9.84 -4.50
CA THR A 293 8.91 11.24 -4.88
C THR A 293 7.83 12.19 -4.34
N LYS A 294 6.76 11.66 -3.73
CA LYS A 294 5.64 12.46 -3.23
C LYS A 294 5.13 13.39 -4.33
N MET A 295 4.99 14.68 -4.04
CA MET A 295 4.43 15.67 -4.96
C MET A 295 5.35 16.03 -6.13
N ASP A 296 6.63 15.65 -6.10
CA ASP A 296 7.54 15.84 -7.24
C ASP A 296 7.19 14.92 -8.42
N GLY A 297 6.36 13.89 -8.17
CA GLY A 297 5.87 13.02 -9.21
C GLY A 297 6.95 12.18 -9.88
N MET A 298 6.64 11.59 -11.01
CA MET A 298 7.59 10.85 -11.85
C MET A 298 7.07 10.73 -13.27
N THR A 299 7.90 11.03 -14.26
CA THR A 299 7.55 10.74 -15.67
C THR A 299 7.80 9.28 -15.99
N LYS A 300 6.78 8.64 -16.56
CA LYS A 300 6.82 7.30 -17.14
C LYS A 300 6.92 7.40 -18.65
N VAL A 301 7.59 6.45 -19.27
CA VAL A 301 7.72 6.38 -20.73
C VAL A 301 6.95 5.17 -21.23
N LEU A 302 6.23 5.36 -22.33
CA LEU A 302 5.68 4.30 -23.17
C LEU A 302 6.31 4.41 -24.54
N SER A 303 6.63 3.27 -25.14
CA SER A 303 7.04 3.17 -26.54
C SER A 303 6.16 2.18 -27.28
N SER A 304 6.01 2.37 -28.59
CA SER A 304 5.27 1.47 -29.46
C SER A 304 5.81 0.05 -29.35
N GLN A 305 4.90 -0.93 -29.32
CA GLN A 305 5.21 -2.36 -29.36
C GLN A 305 4.57 -2.97 -30.61
N SER A 306 4.91 -4.22 -30.93
CA SER A 306 4.26 -4.92 -32.03
C SER A 306 2.84 -5.38 -31.66
N ASP A 307 2.02 -5.49 -32.70
CA ASP A 307 0.72 -6.16 -32.68
C ASP A 307 -0.25 -5.62 -31.61
N LEU A 308 -0.99 -6.54 -30.98
CA LEU A 308 -2.10 -6.27 -30.08
C LEU A 308 -1.67 -5.67 -28.74
N LEU A 309 -0.37 -5.71 -28.42
CA LEU A 309 0.19 -5.28 -27.14
C LEU A 309 0.77 -3.86 -27.18
N ASP A 310 0.55 -3.11 -28.26
CA ASP A 310 1.01 -1.73 -28.38
C ASP A 310 0.29 -0.80 -27.37
N PRO A 311 1.02 -0.27 -26.36
CA PRO A 311 0.44 0.65 -25.39
C PRO A 311 0.06 2.01 -25.99
N ILE A 312 0.75 2.48 -27.03
CA ILE A 312 0.47 3.78 -27.64
C ILE A 312 -0.84 3.70 -28.42
N HIS A 313 -0.99 2.70 -29.28
CA HIS A 313 -2.23 2.46 -30.00
C HIS A 313 -3.41 2.32 -29.03
N SER A 314 -3.27 1.48 -27.99
CA SER A 314 -4.35 1.29 -27.02
C SER A 314 -4.68 2.55 -26.22
N LEU A 315 -3.67 3.37 -25.87
CA LEU A 315 -3.88 4.63 -25.16
C LEU A 315 -4.64 5.63 -26.03
N LEU A 316 -4.23 5.81 -27.28
CA LEU A 316 -4.89 6.71 -28.23
C LEU A 316 -6.33 6.28 -28.49
N TRP A 317 -6.57 4.99 -28.73
CA TRP A 317 -7.91 4.44 -28.90
C TRP A 317 -8.80 4.73 -27.68
N HIS A 318 -8.29 4.49 -26.47
CA HIS A 318 -9.02 4.79 -25.24
C HIS A 318 -9.34 6.28 -25.10
N LEU A 319 -8.38 7.16 -25.36
CA LEU A 319 -8.58 8.60 -25.25
C LEU A 319 -9.65 9.11 -26.22
N ASP A 320 -9.63 8.64 -27.46
CA ASP A 320 -10.64 8.97 -28.47
C ASP A 320 -12.01 8.38 -28.10
N PHE A 321 -12.06 7.05 -27.91
CA PHE A 321 -13.32 6.34 -27.66
C PHE A 321 -14.00 6.80 -26.38
N ASN A 322 -13.24 7.12 -25.33
CA ASN A 322 -13.76 7.63 -24.06
C ASN A 322 -13.74 9.17 -23.97
N SER A 323 -14.09 9.88 -25.04
CA SER A 323 -14.27 11.34 -24.99
C SER A 323 -15.73 11.78 -24.87
N VAL A 324 -15.94 12.94 -24.23
CA VAL A 324 -17.24 13.62 -24.11
C VAL A 324 -17.04 15.13 -24.30
N PRO A 325 -18.04 15.90 -24.79
CA PRO A 325 -17.87 17.32 -25.06
C PRO A 325 -17.48 18.18 -23.84
N SER A 326 -17.92 17.79 -22.63
CA SER A 326 -17.66 18.51 -21.38
C SER A 326 -16.31 18.18 -20.73
N LEU A 327 -15.44 17.45 -21.42
CA LEU A 327 -14.18 16.97 -20.87
C LEU A 327 -13.18 18.12 -20.64
N VAL A 328 -12.64 18.19 -19.42
CA VAL A 328 -11.51 19.06 -19.08
C VAL A 328 -10.29 18.17 -18.79
N PRO A 329 -9.23 18.16 -19.63
CA PRO A 329 -8.14 17.18 -19.51
C PRO A 329 -7.42 17.19 -18.16
N ALA A 330 -7.22 18.39 -17.59
CA ALA A 330 -6.55 18.57 -16.29
C ALA A 330 -7.39 18.09 -15.09
N GLN A 331 -8.71 17.92 -15.27
CA GLN A 331 -9.65 17.46 -14.23
C GLN A 331 -10.23 16.08 -14.53
N THR A 332 -9.72 15.39 -15.55
CA THR A 332 -10.20 14.07 -15.95
C THR A 332 -9.09 13.05 -15.73
N ALA A 333 -9.37 12.01 -14.94
CA ALA A 333 -8.42 10.91 -14.74
C ALA A 333 -8.07 10.26 -16.09
N LEU A 334 -6.80 9.91 -16.30
CA LEU A 334 -6.32 9.36 -17.58
C LEU A 334 -7.20 8.19 -18.05
N PHE A 335 -7.41 7.23 -17.16
CA PHE A 335 -8.34 6.12 -17.39
C PHE A 335 -9.70 6.45 -16.77
N SER A 336 -10.53 7.09 -17.57
CA SER A 336 -11.96 7.27 -17.30
C SER A 336 -12.75 6.77 -18.49
N TYR A 337 -13.87 6.09 -18.25
CA TYR A 337 -14.70 5.51 -19.30
C TYR A 337 -16.12 6.06 -19.32
N LYS A 338 -16.75 6.02 -20.50
CA LYS A 338 -18.12 6.51 -20.71
C LYS A 338 -19.11 5.58 -20.01
N VAL A 339 -20.02 6.19 -19.28
CA VAL A 339 -21.23 5.55 -18.74
C VAL A 339 -22.46 6.36 -19.13
N ARG A 340 -23.58 5.66 -19.36
CA ARG A 340 -24.82 6.30 -19.79
C ARG A 340 -25.33 7.23 -18.67
N ALA A 341 -25.70 8.46 -19.03
CA ALA A 341 -26.29 9.43 -18.11
C ALA A 341 -27.43 10.18 -18.80
N GLY A 342 -28.67 9.82 -18.47
CA GLY A 342 -29.86 10.37 -19.12
C GLY A 342 -29.82 10.12 -20.63
N ARG A 343 -29.89 11.18 -21.45
CA ARG A 343 -29.78 11.09 -22.92
C ARG A 343 -28.34 11.17 -23.46
N GLY A 344 -27.34 11.48 -22.63
CA GLY A 344 -25.93 11.55 -23.03
C GLY A 344 -24.98 10.59 -22.30
N TRP A 345 -23.71 10.96 -22.32
CA TRP A 345 -22.63 10.20 -21.69
C TRP A 345 -21.94 11.07 -20.64
N ARG A 346 -21.52 10.46 -19.55
CA ARG A 346 -20.58 11.06 -18.60
C ARG A 346 -19.38 10.14 -18.46
N LEU A 347 -18.27 10.70 -17.98
CA LEU A 347 -17.11 9.89 -17.60
C LEU A 347 -17.22 9.44 -16.15
N THR A 348 -16.76 8.22 -15.91
CA THR A 348 -16.50 7.70 -14.57
C THR A 348 -15.05 7.25 -14.50
N VAL A 349 -14.38 7.49 -13.38
CA VAL A 349 -12.97 7.11 -13.23
C VAL A 349 -12.82 5.60 -13.09
N LEU A 350 -11.75 5.05 -13.65
CA LEU A 350 -11.41 3.65 -13.49
C LEU A 350 -10.85 3.41 -12.09
N SER A 351 -11.66 2.75 -11.25
CA SER A 351 -11.20 2.33 -9.92
C SER A 351 -10.33 1.09 -10.01
N LYS A 352 -9.44 0.91 -9.03
CA LYS A 352 -8.60 -0.29 -8.92
C LYS A 352 -9.44 -1.58 -8.84
N ASP A 353 -10.54 -1.53 -8.10
CA ASP A 353 -11.47 -2.66 -7.95
C ASP A 353 -12.13 -3.03 -9.28
N THR A 354 -12.71 -2.05 -9.98
CA THR A 354 -13.31 -2.24 -11.31
C THR A 354 -12.29 -2.77 -12.33
N PHE A 355 -11.06 -2.26 -12.30
CA PHE A 355 -9.99 -2.79 -13.14
C PHE A 355 -9.72 -4.28 -12.85
N LEU A 356 -9.52 -4.63 -11.57
CA LEU A 356 -9.14 -5.99 -11.18
C LEU A 356 -10.26 -6.98 -11.46
N SER A 357 -11.51 -6.64 -11.17
CA SER A 357 -12.65 -7.51 -11.48
C SER A 357 -12.80 -7.73 -12.98
N THR A 358 -12.74 -6.67 -13.79
CA THR A 358 -12.86 -6.77 -15.25
C THR A 358 -11.71 -7.59 -15.86
N PHE A 359 -10.48 -7.36 -15.42
CA PHE A 359 -9.31 -8.09 -15.92
C PHE A 359 -9.30 -9.55 -15.45
N ALA A 360 -9.71 -9.82 -14.21
CA ALA A 360 -9.86 -11.19 -13.69
C ALA A 360 -10.95 -11.97 -14.44
N ASP A 361 -12.07 -11.33 -14.76
CA ASP A 361 -13.13 -11.94 -15.56
C ASP A 361 -12.65 -12.29 -16.97
N ALA A 362 -11.84 -11.44 -17.59
CA ALA A 362 -11.21 -11.69 -18.88
C ALA A 362 -10.25 -12.90 -18.82
N LEU A 363 -9.38 -12.96 -17.81
CA LEU A 363 -8.48 -14.10 -17.59
C LEU A 363 -9.24 -15.39 -17.32
N ARG A 364 -10.29 -15.35 -16.49
CA ARG A 364 -11.13 -16.51 -16.17
C ARG A 364 -11.80 -17.07 -17.43
N LYS A 365 -12.34 -16.21 -18.31
CA LYS A 365 -12.91 -16.61 -19.61
C LYS A 365 -11.88 -17.29 -20.51
N ALA A 366 -10.60 -16.96 -20.36
CA ALA A 366 -9.49 -17.59 -21.07
C ALA A 366 -8.88 -18.79 -20.31
N GLY A 367 -9.50 -19.27 -19.23
CA GLY A 367 -9.00 -20.42 -18.45
C GLY A 367 -7.76 -20.11 -17.60
N ARG A 368 -7.50 -18.84 -17.28
CA ARG A 368 -6.32 -18.39 -16.51
C ARG A 368 -6.70 -17.95 -15.08
N PRO A 369 -5.79 -18.07 -14.11
CA PRO A 369 -6.03 -17.63 -12.74
C PRO A 369 -6.10 -16.10 -12.65
N SER A 370 -6.84 -15.61 -11.66
CA SER A 370 -6.90 -14.17 -11.35
C SER A 370 -5.55 -13.65 -10.85
N LEU A 371 -5.20 -12.42 -11.25
CA LEU A 371 -3.97 -11.76 -10.88
C LEU A 371 -4.25 -10.51 -10.03
N THR A 372 -3.29 -10.13 -9.20
CA THR A 372 -3.42 -8.95 -8.33
C THR A 372 -2.83 -7.72 -9.01
N GLY A 373 -3.18 -6.52 -8.53
CA GLY A 373 -2.60 -5.29 -9.08
C GLY A 373 -1.07 -5.19 -8.94
N HIS A 374 -0.49 -5.91 -7.98
CA HIS A 374 0.96 -5.97 -7.82
C HIS A 374 1.63 -6.89 -8.86
N SER A 375 0.91 -7.87 -9.39
CA SER A 375 1.39 -8.81 -10.40
C SER A 375 1.82 -8.12 -11.69
N PHE A 376 1.23 -6.98 -12.05
CA PHE A 376 1.64 -6.15 -13.20
C PHE A 376 3.08 -5.66 -13.06
N ARG A 377 3.41 -5.06 -11.93
CA ARG A 377 4.76 -4.53 -11.67
C ARG A 377 5.81 -5.64 -11.55
N ILE A 378 5.44 -6.77 -10.96
CA ILE A 378 6.29 -7.97 -10.91
C ILE A 378 6.55 -8.47 -12.34
N GLY A 379 5.48 -8.63 -13.11
CA GLY A 379 5.51 -9.15 -14.48
C GLY A 379 6.35 -8.29 -15.42
N ALA A 380 6.17 -6.98 -15.37
CA ALA A 380 6.95 -6.04 -16.17
C ALA A 380 8.45 -6.11 -15.84
N ALA A 381 8.82 -6.06 -14.55
CA ALA A 381 10.22 -6.19 -14.14
C ALA A 381 10.82 -7.55 -14.53
N THR A 382 10.05 -8.63 -14.39
CA THR A 382 10.45 -9.97 -14.83
C THR A 382 10.65 -10.02 -16.35
N HIS A 383 9.75 -9.40 -17.11
CA HIS A 383 9.82 -9.37 -18.57
C HIS A 383 11.09 -8.64 -19.03
N TYR A 384 11.35 -7.42 -18.56
CA TYR A 384 12.57 -6.68 -18.90
C TYR A 384 13.84 -7.41 -18.47
N TRP A 385 13.81 -8.06 -17.31
CA TRP A 385 14.89 -8.91 -16.84
C TRP A 385 15.19 -10.06 -17.81
N HIS A 386 14.16 -10.75 -18.30
CA HIS A 386 14.30 -11.83 -19.29
C HIS A 386 14.71 -11.33 -20.67
N GLN A 387 14.44 -10.07 -21.01
CA GLN A 387 14.95 -9.41 -22.22
C GLN A 387 16.40 -8.90 -22.07
N GLY A 388 17.05 -9.15 -20.94
CA GLY A 388 18.46 -8.81 -20.72
C GLY A 388 18.72 -7.36 -20.35
N ALA A 389 17.70 -6.63 -19.90
CA ALA A 389 17.86 -5.29 -19.34
C ALA A 389 18.71 -5.32 -18.06
N THR A 390 19.52 -4.29 -17.89
CA THR A 390 20.32 -4.08 -16.68
C THR A 390 19.45 -3.77 -15.47
N VAL A 391 20.01 -3.98 -14.28
CA VAL A 391 19.37 -3.60 -13.02
C VAL A 391 19.04 -2.11 -12.99
N GLU A 392 19.93 -1.29 -13.50
CA GLU A 392 19.82 0.17 -13.53
C GLU A 392 18.66 0.62 -14.43
N GLU A 393 18.51 0.02 -15.60
CA GLU A 393 17.38 0.29 -16.51
C GLU A 393 16.04 -0.10 -15.89
N ILE A 394 15.96 -1.30 -15.29
CA ILE A 394 14.74 -1.74 -14.58
C ILE A 394 14.42 -0.79 -13.41
N LYS A 395 15.44 -0.37 -12.65
CA LYS A 395 15.28 0.59 -11.55
C LYS A 395 14.76 1.94 -12.06
N LEU A 396 15.30 2.43 -13.17
CA LEU A 396 14.89 3.68 -13.80
C LEU A 396 13.42 3.59 -14.28
N LEU A 397 13.07 2.53 -15.02
CA LEU A 397 11.72 2.30 -15.53
C LEU A 397 10.69 2.24 -14.39
N GLY A 398 10.96 1.47 -13.34
CA GLY A 398 10.02 1.34 -12.23
C GLY A 398 10.07 2.46 -11.19
N GLY A 399 11.11 3.29 -11.17
CA GLY A 399 11.30 4.34 -10.15
C GLY A 399 11.74 3.78 -8.79
N TRP A 400 12.60 2.76 -8.79
CA TRP A 400 13.16 2.19 -7.57
C TRP A 400 14.45 2.91 -7.16
N ARG A 401 14.47 3.47 -5.94
CA ARG A 401 15.69 4.04 -5.34
C ARG A 401 16.52 3.03 -4.56
N SER A 402 15.93 1.91 -4.14
CA SER A 402 16.56 0.86 -3.33
C SER A 402 16.49 -0.52 -3.99
N ASP A 403 17.12 -1.50 -3.38
CA ASP A 403 17.18 -2.89 -3.85
C ASP A 403 15.90 -3.71 -3.60
N ALA A 404 14.80 -3.05 -3.22
CA ALA A 404 13.49 -3.70 -3.05
C ALA A 404 12.98 -4.35 -4.34
N PHE A 405 13.44 -3.91 -5.52
CA PHE A 405 13.05 -4.49 -6.81
C PHE A 405 13.56 -5.92 -7.04
N ARG A 406 14.60 -6.37 -6.32
CA ARG A 406 15.20 -7.71 -6.52
C ARG A 406 14.20 -8.85 -6.34
N VAL A 407 13.19 -8.68 -5.47
CA VAL A 407 12.09 -9.66 -5.31
C VAL A 407 11.25 -9.86 -6.57
N TYR A 408 11.36 -8.97 -7.56
CA TYR A 408 10.62 -9.02 -8.82
C TYR A 408 11.41 -9.66 -9.95
N LEU A 409 12.72 -9.88 -9.80
CA LEU A 409 13.53 -10.59 -10.78
C LEU A 409 13.27 -12.09 -10.62
N ARG A 410 12.31 -12.63 -11.37
CA ARG A 410 11.96 -14.05 -11.35
C ARG A 410 12.83 -14.84 -12.32
N ASP A 411 13.04 -16.11 -12.01
CA ASP A 411 13.81 -17.06 -12.85
C ASP A 411 15.22 -16.54 -13.17
N GLU A 412 16.13 -16.78 -12.23
CA GLU A 412 17.52 -16.34 -12.31
C GLU A 412 18.25 -16.95 -13.52
N VAL A 413 17.89 -18.18 -13.90
CA VAL A 413 18.50 -18.86 -15.06
C VAL A 413 18.18 -18.09 -16.34
N ARG A 414 16.89 -17.80 -16.59
CA ARG A 414 16.49 -17.07 -17.80
C ARG A 414 17.04 -15.65 -17.87
N GLY A 415 17.18 -14.97 -16.74
CA GLY A 415 17.71 -13.61 -16.75
C GLY A 415 19.23 -13.48 -16.74
N LEU A 416 19.96 -14.43 -16.13
CA LEU A 416 21.43 -14.38 -16.06
C LEU A 416 22.11 -15.09 -17.24
N ALA A 417 21.50 -16.12 -17.84
CA ALA A 417 22.12 -16.85 -18.95
C ALA A 417 22.48 -15.93 -20.15
N PRO A 418 21.64 -14.97 -20.58
CA PRO A 418 22.00 -14.05 -21.66
C PRO A 418 23.22 -13.18 -21.32
N LEU A 419 23.39 -12.78 -20.06
CA LEU A 419 24.56 -12.02 -19.61
C LEU A 419 25.85 -12.84 -19.77
N GLN A 420 25.81 -14.10 -19.33
CA GLN A 420 26.95 -15.02 -19.46
C GLN A 420 27.29 -15.30 -20.92
N GLN A 421 26.29 -15.43 -21.80
CA GLN A 421 26.51 -15.60 -23.24
C GLN A 421 27.18 -14.36 -23.86
N ARG A 422 26.68 -13.14 -23.56
CA ARG A 422 27.24 -11.90 -24.10
C ARG A 422 28.67 -11.63 -23.63
N LEU A 423 28.97 -11.89 -22.35
CA LEU A 423 30.27 -11.56 -21.74
C LEU A 423 31.28 -12.71 -21.76
N GLY A 424 30.83 -13.95 -21.92
CA GLY A 424 31.70 -15.13 -22.02
C GLY A 424 32.35 -15.27 -23.41
N GLY A 425 31.75 -14.69 -24.45
CA GLY A 425 32.23 -14.77 -25.83
C GLY A 425 33.32 -13.75 -26.20
N SER A 426 33.64 -12.77 -25.35
CA SER A 426 34.62 -11.71 -25.64
C SER A 426 36.10 -12.13 -25.47
N GLY A 427 36.40 -13.40 -25.72
CA GLY A 427 37.72 -14.01 -25.54
C GLY A 427 38.25 -14.79 -26.76
N GLN A 428 37.89 -14.39 -27.98
CA GLN A 428 38.53 -14.86 -29.21
C GLN A 428 38.92 -13.70 -30.12
#